data_AF-A0A928MWI1-F1
#
_entry.id   AF-A0A928MWI1-F1
#
_cell.length_a   1.000
_cell.length_b   1.000
_cell.length_c   1.000
_cell.angle_alpha   90.00
_cell.angle_beta   90.00
_cell.angle_gamma   90.00
#
_symmetry.space_group_name_H-M   'P 1'
#
loop_
_entity.id
_entity.type
_entity.pdbx_description
1 polymer ?
#
loop_
_entity_poly.entity_id
_entity_poly.type
_entity_poly.pdbx_seq_one_letter_code
_entity_poly.pdbx_strand_id
1 'polypeptide(L)'
;AVTGKPIKFAGMGEKLTDLDYFYPDRMASRILGMGDVLSLIDKAQQAFDEKKAVELEKKMREQTFSLEDYLEQLRQMKNMGSLTDLIAMIPGMNSKALSGVDIDERRLLRVEAIITSMTMDERLKPEIINSSRKKRIADGSGVKVQDVNTLLKQFEQMCKMMKQFSNPKLMKRQMRSMGRFMR
;
A
#
# COMPACT_ATOMS: atom_id res chain seq x y z
N ALA A 1 10.55 31.22 28.36
CA ALA A 1 9.29 31.90 27.99
C ALA A 1 9.04 33.04 28.96
N VAL A 2 8.79 34.26 28.47
CA VAL A 2 8.76 35.50 29.27
C VAL A 2 7.60 35.54 30.29
N THR A 3 6.53 34.78 30.07
CA THR A 3 5.30 34.79 30.88
C THR A 3 5.22 33.67 31.93
N GLY A 4 6.15 32.69 31.93
CA GLY A 4 6.19 31.58 32.89
C GLY A 4 5.01 30.59 32.86
N LYS A 5 3.98 30.83 32.02
CA LYS A 5 2.80 29.95 31.93
C LYS A 5 3.08 28.76 31.00
N PRO A 6 2.58 27.55 31.35
CA PRO A 6 2.74 26.37 30.50
C PRO A 6 1.83 26.45 29.27
N ILE A 7 2.38 26.12 28.10
CA ILE A 7 1.61 25.89 26.87
C ILE A 7 1.28 24.40 26.82
N LYS A 8 -0.01 24.06 26.67
CA LYS A 8 -0.48 22.65 26.70
C LYS A 8 -0.77 22.08 25.32
N PHE A 9 -1.25 22.91 24.40
CA PHE A 9 -1.65 22.49 23.06
C PHE A 9 -1.04 23.40 22.00
N ALA A 10 -0.82 22.86 20.81
CA ALA A 10 -0.40 23.59 19.63
C ALA A 10 -1.23 23.16 18.42
N GLY A 11 -1.66 24.14 17.62
CA GLY A 11 -2.29 23.88 16.33
C GLY A 11 -1.21 23.53 15.30
N MET A 12 -1.29 22.33 14.75
CA MET A 12 -0.39 21.80 13.73
C MET A 12 -0.96 21.96 12.31
N GLY A 13 -2.21 22.43 12.18
CA GLY A 13 -2.91 22.59 10.93
C GLY A 13 -4.26 23.28 11.11
N GLU A 14 -5.05 23.30 10.03
CA GLU A 14 -6.33 24.02 9.97
C GLU A 14 -7.53 23.13 10.33
N LYS A 15 -7.37 21.80 10.32
CA LYS A 15 -8.47 20.87 10.59
C LYS A 15 -8.64 20.67 12.10
N LEU A 16 -9.85 20.30 12.51
CA LEU A 16 -10.17 20.00 13.91
C LEU A 16 -9.31 18.86 14.50
N THR A 17 -8.78 17.98 13.64
CA THR A 17 -7.88 16.89 14.02
C THR A 17 -6.46 17.32 14.29
N ASP A 18 -6.10 18.56 13.94
CA ASP A 18 -4.71 19.02 13.93
C ASP A 18 -4.33 19.76 15.22
N LEU A 19 -5.09 19.56 16.30
CA LEU A 19 -4.78 20.06 17.64
C LEU A 19 -4.00 18.99 18.41
N ASP A 20 -2.74 19.28 18.71
CA ASP A 20 -1.83 18.33 19.36
C ASP A 20 -1.27 18.86 20.68
N TYR A 21 -0.73 17.98 21.52
CA TYR A 21 -0.04 18.35 22.75
C TYR A 21 1.25 19.10 22.45
N PHE A 22 1.48 20.20 23.16
CA PHE A 22 2.68 21.01 22.97
C PHE A 22 3.88 20.40 23.71
N TYR A 23 4.88 19.99 22.94
CA TYR A 23 6.18 19.55 23.43
C TYR A 23 7.26 20.57 23.03
N PRO A 24 7.79 21.37 23.98
CA PRO A 24 8.78 22.40 23.70
C PRO A 24 10.02 21.87 22.97
N ASP A 25 10.51 20.70 23.37
CA ASP A 25 11.71 20.08 22.80
C ASP A 25 11.52 19.66 21.33
N ARG A 26 10.32 19.14 20.98
CA ARG A 26 9.97 18.81 19.59
C ARG A 26 9.84 20.07 18.72
N MET A 27 9.24 21.12 19.27
CA MET A 27 9.08 22.40 18.56
C MET A 27 10.44 23.06 18.30
N ALA A 28 11.32 23.07 19.30
CA ALA A 28 12.68 23.58 19.15
C ALA A 28 13.49 22.77 18.11
N SER A 29 13.40 21.44 18.14
CA SER A 29 14.09 20.56 17.18
C SER A 29 13.61 20.77 15.74
N ARG A 30 12.29 20.95 15.54
CA ARG A 30 11.69 21.27 14.22
C ARG A 30 12.17 22.62 13.67
N ILE A 31 12.26 23.63 14.52
CA ILE A 31 12.78 24.96 14.14
C ILE A 31 14.28 24.89 13.83
N LEU A 32 15.03 24.09 14.59
CA LEU A 32 16.48 23.92 14.44
C LEU A 32 16.88 22.92 13.33
N GLY A 33 15.93 22.36 12.59
CA GLY A 33 16.20 21.45 11.47
C GLY A 33 16.79 20.09 11.89
N MET A 34 16.84 19.79 13.18
CA MET A 34 17.15 18.45 13.69
C MET A 34 15.84 17.66 13.63
N GLY A 35 15.65 16.94 12.52
CA GLY A 35 14.48 16.11 12.27
C GLY A 35 14.04 15.34 13.52
N ASP A 36 12.75 15.38 13.78
CA ASP A 36 12.13 14.84 15.00
C ASP A 36 12.32 13.32 15.07
N VAL A 37 13.37 12.92 15.80
CA VAL A 37 13.73 11.50 16.04
C VAL A 37 12.58 10.77 16.73
N LEU A 38 11.74 11.47 17.50
CA LEU A 38 10.56 10.88 18.15
C LEU A 38 9.38 10.72 17.19
N SER A 39 9.17 11.63 16.23
CA SER A 39 8.19 11.43 15.14
C SER A 39 8.51 10.20 14.27
N LEU A 40 9.78 9.85 14.11
CA LEU A 40 10.20 8.61 13.44
C LEU A 40 9.84 7.37 14.28
N ILE A 41 9.83 7.47 15.61
CA ILE A 41 9.47 6.38 16.52
C ILE A 41 7.94 6.24 16.65
N ASP A 42 7.20 7.35 16.69
CA ASP A 42 5.73 7.36 16.68
C ASP A 42 5.18 6.84 15.32
N LYS A 43 5.79 7.23 14.19
CA LYS A 43 5.49 6.66 12.87
C LYS A 43 5.93 5.19 12.74
N ALA A 44 7.02 4.79 13.40
CA ALA A 44 7.42 3.38 13.45
C ALA A 44 6.40 2.55 14.24
N GLN A 45 5.90 3.05 15.38
CA GLN A 45 4.88 2.36 16.18
C GLN A 45 3.51 2.27 15.49
N GLN A 46 3.09 3.29 14.73
CA GLN A 46 1.88 3.19 13.89
C GLN A 46 2.06 2.30 12.65
N ALA A 47 3.30 1.99 12.26
CA ALA A 47 3.63 1.07 11.18
C ALA A 47 4.01 -0.34 11.66
N PHE A 48 3.77 -0.67 12.94
CA PHE A 48 3.94 -2.04 13.45
C PHE A 48 2.75 -2.91 13.03
N ASP A 49 2.81 -3.32 11.77
CA ASP A 49 1.92 -4.25 11.09
C ASP A 49 2.30 -5.72 11.40
N GLU A 50 2.86 -6.01 12.58
CA GLU A 50 3.42 -7.34 12.90
C GLU A 50 2.34 -8.43 12.82
N LYS A 51 1.12 -8.11 13.25
CA LYS A 51 -0.04 -9.01 13.12
C LYS A 51 -0.45 -9.21 11.66
N LYS A 52 -0.53 -8.14 10.86
CA LYS A 52 -0.88 -8.27 9.44
C LYS A 52 0.23 -8.91 8.61
N ALA A 53 1.49 -8.69 8.98
CA ALA A 53 2.64 -9.33 8.36
C ALA A 53 2.61 -10.84 8.64
N VAL A 54 2.30 -11.25 9.86
CA VAL A 54 2.12 -12.67 10.21
C VAL A 54 0.89 -13.28 9.53
N GLU A 55 -0.23 -12.56 9.45
CA GLU A 55 -1.42 -13.02 8.71
C GLU A 55 -1.16 -13.12 7.22
N LEU A 56 -0.46 -12.14 6.63
CA LEU A 56 -0.06 -12.16 5.23
C LEU A 56 0.91 -13.31 4.97
N GLU A 57 1.91 -13.52 5.83
CA GLU A 57 2.85 -14.63 5.72
C GLU A 57 2.13 -15.99 5.83
N LYS A 58 1.15 -16.10 6.74
CA LYS A 58 0.31 -17.30 6.88
C LYS A 58 -0.55 -17.53 5.65
N LYS A 59 -1.24 -16.52 5.14
CA LYS A 59 -2.05 -16.58 3.90
C LYS A 59 -1.19 -16.86 2.66
N MET A 60 0.03 -16.34 2.61
CA MET A 60 1.01 -16.64 1.58
C MET A 60 1.45 -18.11 1.63
N ARG A 61 1.73 -18.65 2.84
CA ARG A 61 2.03 -20.08 3.03
C ARG A 61 0.85 -20.98 2.68
N GLU A 62 -0.36 -20.58 3.02
CA GLU A 62 -1.60 -21.32 2.76
C GLU A 62 -2.10 -21.18 1.31
N GLN A 63 -1.47 -20.34 0.49
CA GLN A 63 -1.84 -20.05 -0.91
C GLN A 63 -3.27 -19.52 -1.07
N THR A 64 -3.84 -18.93 -0.02
CA THR A 64 -5.23 -18.46 0.03
C THR A 64 -5.37 -16.99 -0.37
N PHE A 65 -4.35 -16.40 -1.00
CA PHE A 65 -4.38 -15.00 -1.41
C PHE A 65 -5.51 -14.75 -2.43
N SER A 66 -6.51 -13.98 -2.01
CA SER A 66 -7.75 -13.71 -2.74
C SER A 66 -7.82 -12.27 -3.26
N LEU A 67 -8.81 -11.95 -4.11
CA LEU A 67 -9.05 -10.57 -4.54
C LEU A 67 -9.56 -9.69 -3.39
N GLU A 68 -10.12 -10.28 -2.33
CA GLU A 68 -10.54 -9.54 -1.13
C GLU A 68 -9.30 -9.04 -0.36
N ASP A 69 -8.27 -9.89 -0.21
CA ASP A 69 -6.99 -9.48 0.40
C ASP A 69 -6.31 -8.38 -0.43
N TYR A 70 -6.39 -8.51 -1.77
CA TYR A 70 -5.87 -7.50 -2.68
C TYR A 70 -6.62 -6.15 -2.54
N LEU A 71 -7.94 -6.18 -2.36
CA LEU A 71 -8.74 -4.99 -2.11
C LEU A 71 -8.38 -4.32 -0.78
N GLU A 72 -8.19 -5.10 0.29
CA GLU A 72 -7.75 -4.57 1.58
C GLU A 72 -6.39 -3.88 1.46
N GLN A 73 -5.44 -4.49 0.76
CA GLN A 73 -4.12 -3.89 0.51
C GLN A 73 -4.24 -2.56 -0.25
N LEU A 74 -5.08 -2.52 -1.30
CA LEU A 74 -5.33 -1.29 -2.07
C LEU A 74 -5.93 -0.18 -1.20
N ARG A 75 -6.87 -0.53 -0.31
CA ARG A 75 -7.48 0.43 0.62
C ARG A 75 -6.49 0.91 1.68
N GLN A 76 -5.61 0.04 2.17
CA GLN A 76 -4.55 0.43 3.10
C GLN A 76 -3.57 1.39 2.44
N MET A 77 -3.15 1.12 1.19
CA MET A 77 -2.32 2.05 0.41
C MET A 77 -3.01 3.39 0.17
N LYS A 78 -4.32 3.41 -0.06
CA LYS A 78 -5.12 4.62 -0.20
C LYS A 78 -5.24 5.42 1.12
N ASN A 79 -5.41 4.72 2.24
CA ASN A 79 -5.58 5.33 3.57
C ASN A 79 -4.27 5.88 4.16
N MET A 80 -3.11 5.42 3.67
CA MET A 80 -1.82 6.00 4.06
C MET A 80 -1.58 7.40 3.50
N GLY A 81 -2.46 7.89 2.61
CA GLY A 81 -2.34 9.23 2.03
C GLY A 81 -1.26 9.30 0.96
N SER A 82 -1.51 10.19 -0.01
CA SER A 82 -0.74 10.54 -1.20
C SER A 82 0.69 9.93 -1.23
N LEU A 83 0.91 8.95 -2.12
CA LEU A 83 2.25 8.43 -2.40
C LEU A 83 3.21 9.59 -2.75
N THR A 84 2.65 10.68 -3.29
CA THR A 84 3.26 11.99 -3.50
C THR A 84 3.89 12.61 -2.25
N ASP A 85 3.27 12.54 -1.07
CA ASP A 85 3.80 13.14 0.18
C ASP A 85 4.94 12.30 0.78
N LEU A 86 4.83 10.97 0.69
CA LEU A 86 5.90 10.06 1.12
C LEU A 86 7.13 10.17 0.21
N ILE A 87 6.91 10.32 -1.10
CA ILE A 87 7.96 10.54 -2.10
C ILE A 87 8.60 11.93 -1.94
N ALA A 88 7.82 12.96 -1.62
CA ALA A 88 8.32 14.31 -1.34
C ALA A 88 9.19 14.40 -0.07
N MET A 89 9.08 13.41 0.83
CA MET A 89 9.90 13.31 2.04
C MET A 89 11.21 12.52 1.86
N ILE A 90 11.51 11.96 0.68
CA ILE A 90 12.79 11.26 0.41
C ILE A 90 13.86 12.31 0.05
N PRO A 91 14.85 12.58 0.92
CA PRO A 91 15.91 13.53 0.59
C PRO A 91 16.78 13.00 -0.56
N GLY A 92 16.96 13.79 -1.61
CA GLY A 92 17.80 13.45 -2.77
C GLY A 92 17.04 12.96 -4.01
N MET A 93 15.71 12.81 -3.96
CA MET A 93 14.91 12.55 -5.16
C MET A 93 14.39 13.86 -5.76
N ASN A 94 14.80 14.14 -7.00
CA ASN A 94 14.50 15.38 -7.69
C ASN A 94 13.00 15.46 -7.99
N SER A 95 12.29 16.43 -7.41
CA SER A 95 10.83 16.64 -7.57
C SER A 95 10.38 16.76 -9.04
N LYS A 96 11.28 17.16 -9.94
CA LYS A 96 11.05 17.24 -11.40
C LYS A 96 11.08 15.90 -12.14
N ALA A 97 11.68 14.84 -11.59
CA ALA A 97 11.65 13.51 -12.21
C ALA A 97 10.33 12.77 -11.94
N LEU A 98 9.52 13.30 -11.00
CA LEU A 98 8.27 12.71 -10.53
C LEU A 98 7.02 13.33 -11.14
N SER A 99 7.12 14.47 -11.83
CA SER A 99 6.00 15.09 -12.54
C SER A 99 5.49 14.26 -13.74
N GLY A 100 6.15 13.14 -14.06
CA GLY A 100 5.72 12.16 -15.08
C GLY A 100 5.33 10.80 -14.50
N VAL A 101 5.47 10.59 -13.19
CA VAL A 101 4.94 9.41 -12.49
C VAL A 101 3.66 9.86 -11.80
N ASP A 102 2.66 10.22 -12.60
CA ASP A 102 1.27 10.21 -12.15
C ASP A 102 0.98 8.77 -11.74
N ILE A 103 1.12 8.48 -10.45
CA ILE A 103 0.45 7.33 -9.86
C ILE A 103 -1.01 7.71 -9.91
N ASP A 104 -1.59 7.44 -11.08
CA ASP A 104 -2.90 7.86 -11.51
C ASP A 104 -3.90 7.33 -10.46
N GLU A 105 -4.25 8.16 -9.47
CA GLU A 105 -5.18 7.80 -8.40
C GLU A 105 -6.49 7.27 -9.00
N ARG A 106 -6.83 7.78 -10.18
CA ARG A 106 -7.95 7.32 -11.02
C ARG A 106 -7.81 5.87 -11.46
N ARG A 107 -6.59 5.35 -11.64
CA ARG A 107 -6.34 3.94 -11.95
C ARG A 107 -6.54 3.06 -10.71
N LEU A 108 -6.08 3.49 -9.54
CA LEU A 108 -6.34 2.79 -8.28
C LEU A 108 -7.83 2.74 -7.97
N LEU A 109 -8.54 3.86 -8.14
CA LEU A 109 -10.00 3.95 -8.00
C LEU A 109 -10.73 3.04 -8.99
N ARG A 110 -10.25 2.94 -10.24
CA ARG A 110 -10.81 2.01 -11.24
C ARG A 110 -10.64 0.55 -10.83
N VAL A 111 -9.47 0.18 -10.31
CA VAL A 111 -9.21 -1.18 -9.82
C VAL A 111 -10.10 -1.49 -8.62
N GLU A 112 -10.21 -0.56 -7.66
CA GLU A 112 -11.11 -0.68 -6.52
C GLU A 112 -12.57 -0.86 -6.98
N ALA A 113 -13.04 -0.05 -7.92
CA ALA A 113 -14.39 -0.14 -8.46
C ALA A 113 -14.66 -1.53 -9.09
N ILE A 114 -13.74 -2.03 -9.91
CA ILE A 114 -13.87 -3.36 -10.56
C ILE A 114 -14.01 -4.48 -9.52
N ILE A 115 -13.16 -4.50 -8.49
CA ILE A 115 -13.20 -5.55 -7.47
C ILE A 115 -14.46 -5.41 -6.62
N THR A 116 -14.88 -4.19 -6.31
CA THR A 116 -16.09 -3.94 -5.51
C THR A 116 -17.37 -4.36 -6.24
N SER A 117 -17.40 -4.33 -7.58
CA SER A 117 -18.49 -4.84 -8.41
C SER A 117 -18.57 -6.38 -8.52
N MET A 118 -17.62 -7.11 -7.92
CA MET A 118 -17.65 -8.57 -7.79
C MET A 118 -18.44 -9.02 -6.55
N THR A 119 -18.99 -10.23 -6.60
CA THR A 119 -19.56 -10.87 -5.40
C THR A 119 -18.45 -11.45 -4.52
N MET A 120 -18.75 -11.71 -3.24
CA MET A 120 -17.77 -12.30 -2.31
C MET A 120 -17.19 -13.63 -2.85
N ASP A 121 -18.05 -14.49 -3.41
CA ASP A 121 -17.61 -15.76 -4.00
C ASP A 121 -16.64 -15.57 -5.16
N GLU A 122 -16.85 -14.55 -5.99
CA GLU A 122 -15.97 -14.22 -7.12
C GLU A 122 -14.63 -13.65 -6.65
N ARG A 123 -14.62 -12.92 -5.53
CA ARG A 123 -13.38 -12.38 -4.94
C ARG A 123 -12.54 -13.48 -4.29
N LEU A 124 -13.20 -14.40 -3.59
CA LEU A 124 -12.54 -15.55 -2.96
C LEU A 124 -12.07 -16.57 -4.01
N LYS A 125 -12.83 -16.75 -5.09
CA LYS A 125 -12.51 -17.71 -6.16
C LYS A 125 -12.58 -17.04 -7.54
N PRO A 126 -11.53 -16.34 -7.98
CA PRO A 126 -11.51 -15.64 -9.26
C PRO A 126 -11.69 -16.57 -10.48
N GLU A 127 -11.44 -17.87 -10.30
CA GLU A 127 -11.59 -18.92 -11.33
C GLU A 127 -13.03 -19.06 -11.85
N ILE A 128 -14.04 -18.70 -11.05
CA ILE A 128 -15.46 -18.83 -11.45
C ILE A 128 -15.92 -17.70 -12.39
N ILE A 129 -15.06 -16.69 -12.62
CA ILE A 129 -15.39 -15.49 -13.39
C ILE A 129 -15.38 -15.80 -14.89
N ASN A 130 -16.54 -16.20 -15.39
CA ASN A 130 -16.81 -16.43 -16.81
C ASN A 130 -17.12 -15.12 -17.57
N SER A 131 -17.32 -15.22 -18.90
CA SER A 131 -17.60 -14.06 -19.77
C SER A 131 -18.84 -13.26 -19.34
N SER A 132 -19.91 -13.93 -18.92
CA SER A 132 -21.13 -13.30 -18.43
C SER A 132 -20.88 -12.47 -17.16
N ARG A 133 -20.15 -13.03 -16.19
CA ARG A 133 -19.74 -12.32 -14.96
C ARG A 133 -18.85 -11.13 -15.27
N LYS A 134 -17.89 -11.26 -16.19
CA LYS A 134 -17.02 -10.15 -16.61
C LYS A 134 -17.81 -8.99 -17.20
N LYS A 135 -18.86 -9.27 -17.99
CA LYS A 135 -19.75 -8.24 -18.54
C LYS A 135 -20.48 -7.51 -17.41
N ARG A 136 -21.09 -8.25 -16.48
CA ARG A 136 -21.76 -7.68 -15.30
C ARG A 136 -20.82 -6.80 -14.45
N ILE A 137 -19.60 -7.27 -14.20
CA ILE A 137 -18.59 -6.53 -13.43
C ILE A 137 -18.20 -5.24 -14.16
N ALA A 138 -17.96 -5.31 -15.47
CA ALA A 138 -17.61 -4.17 -16.30
C ALA A 138 -18.74 -3.12 -16.30
N ASP A 139 -19.98 -3.55 -16.50
CA ASP A 139 -21.16 -2.69 -16.46
C ASP A 139 -21.34 -2.04 -15.07
N GLY A 140 -21.13 -2.81 -14.00
CA GLY A 140 -21.25 -2.34 -12.61
C GLY A 140 -20.11 -1.43 -12.13
N SER A 141 -18.97 -1.41 -12.83
CA SER A 141 -17.82 -0.54 -12.51
C SER A 141 -17.60 0.58 -13.53
N GLY A 142 -18.39 0.63 -14.61
CA GLY A 142 -18.29 1.65 -15.66
C GLY A 142 -17.04 1.51 -16.54
N VAL A 143 -16.48 0.30 -16.66
CA VAL A 143 -15.25 0.04 -17.44
C VAL A 143 -15.52 -0.92 -18.59
N LYS A 144 -14.52 -1.16 -19.44
CA LYS A 144 -14.64 -2.16 -20.51
C LYS A 144 -14.33 -3.55 -19.96
N VAL A 145 -14.90 -4.58 -20.58
CA VAL A 145 -14.59 -6.00 -20.29
C VAL A 145 -13.08 -6.31 -20.42
N GLN A 146 -12.38 -5.57 -21.27
CA GLN A 146 -10.92 -5.66 -21.43
C GLN A 146 -10.16 -5.24 -20.17
N ASP A 147 -10.65 -4.24 -19.44
CA ASP A 147 -10.03 -3.75 -18.20
C ASP A 147 -10.15 -4.82 -17.11
N VAL A 148 -11.32 -5.46 -17.00
CA VAL A 148 -11.57 -6.59 -16.10
C VAL A 148 -10.63 -7.77 -16.43
N ASN A 149 -10.44 -8.10 -17.70
CA ASN A 149 -9.50 -9.14 -18.11
C ASN A 149 -8.05 -8.82 -17.76
N THR A 150 -7.68 -7.55 -17.87
CA THR A 150 -6.32 -7.08 -17.57
C THR A 150 -6.05 -7.22 -16.08
N LEU A 151 -7.01 -6.81 -15.24
CA LEU A 151 -6.93 -6.97 -13.79
C LEU A 151 -6.80 -8.44 -13.38
N LEU A 152 -7.63 -9.33 -13.93
CA LEU A 152 -7.58 -10.76 -13.62
C LEU A 152 -6.23 -11.38 -14.01
N LYS A 153 -5.66 -10.99 -15.16
CA LYS A 153 -4.32 -11.44 -15.58
C LYS A 153 -3.23 -10.93 -14.64
N GLN A 154 -3.29 -9.68 -14.23
CA GLN A 154 -2.33 -9.09 -13.28
C GLN A 154 -2.40 -9.79 -11.92
N PHE A 155 -3.61 -10.08 -11.44
CA PHE A 155 -3.82 -10.84 -10.23
C PHE A 155 -3.25 -12.27 -10.35
N GLU A 156 -3.53 -12.98 -11.45
CA GLU A 156 -3.00 -14.32 -11.69
C GLU A 156 -1.46 -14.34 -11.73
N GLN A 157 -0.84 -13.34 -12.38
CA GLN A 157 0.61 -13.17 -12.40
C GLN A 157 1.17 -12.96 -10.99
N MET A 158 0.52 -12.12 -10.19
CA MET A 158 0.89 -11.90 -8.80
C MET A 158 0.79 -13.19 -7.98
N CYS A 159 -0.31 -13.94 -8.10
CA CYS A 159 -0.46 -15.24 -7.44
C CYS A 159 0.64 -16.22 -7.87
N LYS A 160 1.03 -16.25 -9.16
CA LYS A 160 2.14 -17.07 -9.65
C LYS A 160 3.47 -16.68 -9.02
N MET A 161 3.77 -15.38 -8.95
CA MET A 161 4.97 -14.89 -8.28
C MET A 161 4.97 -15.27 -6.80
N MET A 162 3.87 -15.02 -6.08
CA MET A 162 3.74 -15.38 -4.66
C MET A 162 3.95 -16.88 -4.43
N LYS A 163 3.41 -17.75 -5.29
CA LYS A 163 3.64 -19.20 -5.24
C LYS A 163 5.12 -19.56 -5.45
N GLN A 164 5.84 -18.85 -6.32
CA GLN A 164 7.28 -19.06 -6.55
C GLN A 164 8.11 -18.65 -5.33
N PHE A 165 7.77 -17.53 -4.68
CA PHE A 165 8.46 -17.03 -3.48
C PHE A 165 8.13 -17.86 -2.23
N SER A 166 6.91 -18.36 -2.10
CA SER A 166 6.48 -19.19 -0.97
C SER A 166 7.08 -20.61 -0.98
N ASN A 167 7.83 -21.01 -2.03
CA ASN A 167 8.45 -22.33 -2.11
C ASN A 167 10.00 -22.21 -2.01
N PRO A 168 10.58 -22.33 -0.80
CA PRO A 168 12.02 -22.21 -0.57
C PRO A 168 12.87 -23.16 -1.43
N LYS A 169 12.32 -24.33 -1.81
CA LYS A 169 13.01 -25.31 -2.66
C LYS A 169 13.16 -24.83 -4.11
N LEU A 170 12.20 -24.07 -4.63
CA LEU A 170 12.20 -23.52 -6.00
C LEU A 170 13.19 -22.36 -6.12
N MET A 171 13.20 -21.47 -5.13
CA MET A 171 14.17 -20.36 -5.03
C MET A 171 15.61 -20.88 -4.90
N LYS A 172 15.84 -21.90 -4.06
CA LYS A 172 17.15 -22.57 -3.91
C LYS A 172 17.59 -23.28 -5.19
N ARG A 173 16.66 -23.78 -6.01
CA ARG A 173 16.94 -24.42 -7.30
C ARG A 173 17.26 -23.40 -8.40
N GLN A 174 16.54 -22.27 -8.46
CA GLN A 174 16.83 -21.17 -9.39
C GLN A 174 18.18 -20.50 -9.08
N MET A 175 18.48 -20.21 -7.80
CA MET A 175 19.80 -19.70 -7.39
C MET A 175 20.94 -20.67 -7.74
N ARG A 176 20.73 -21.98 -7.56
CA ARG A 176 21.70 -23.02 -7.98
C ARG A 176 21.87 -23.13 -9.49
N SER A 177 20.89 -22.72 -10.29
CA SER A 177 20.99 -22.70 -11.76
C SER A 177 21.74 -21.46 -12.24
N MET A 178 21.49 -20.29 -11.66
CA MET A 178 22.24 -19.06 -11.99
C MET A 178 23.71 -19.17 -11.60
N GLY A 179 24.03 -19.77 -10.43
CA GLY A 179 25.41 -20.00 -10.01
C GLY A 179 26.18 -21.03 -10.85
N ARG A 180 25.52 -21.73 -11.78
CA ARG A 180 26.13 -22.64 -12.75
C ARG A 180 26.37 -22.01 -14.12
N PHE A 181 25.72 -20.88 -14.42
CA PHE A 181 25.91 -20.09 -15.65
C PHE A 181 26.97 -18.99 -15.50
N MET A 182 27.35 -18.65 -14.26
CA MET A 182 28.39 -17.64 -13.94
C MET A 182 29.76 -18.27 -13.63
N ARG A 183 29.99 -19.52 -14.02
CA ARG A 183 31.28 -20.20 -13.95
C ARG A 183 31.77 -20.57 -15.34
#